data_AF-A0A2B7WXT1-F1
#
_entry.id   AF-A0A2B7WXT1-F1
#
_cell.length_a   1.000
_cell.length_b   1.000
_cell.length_c   1.000
_cell.angle_alpha   90.00
_cell.angle_beta   90.00
_cell.angle_gamma   90.00
#
_symmetry.space_group_name_H-M   'P 1'
#
loop_
_entity.id
_entity.type
_entity.pdbx_description
1 polymer ?
#
loop_
_entity_poly.entity_id
_entity_poly.type
_entity_poly.pdbx_seq_one_letter_code
_entity_poly.pdbx_strand_id
1 'polypeptide(L)'
;MRDLEYLIAAFDSLETWAVRYDHYDNLTDKQEAKDFRKKLQEIIDAVTERIDPLCGDWLIYPKDDAEATELEFIKTTYLPEVILAYHSALFSAGHTIGREVLTQCMRLSTIIASSQSLTDSFVASGRMRELVDALALSSMAMMGAKDMKLKKKLDDGAVPDIWKIKPQQDL
;
A
#
# COMPACT_ATOMS: atom_id res chain seq x y z
N MET A 1 19.84 3.03 -14.86
CA MET A 1 18.72 3.26 -15.80
C MET A 1 17.52 2.36 -15.51
N ARG A 2 17.70 1.07 -15.17
CA ARG A 2 16.60 0.16 -14.78
C ARG A 2 15.79 0.60 -13.56
N ASP A 3 16.42 1.29 -12.60
CA ASP A 3 15.74 1.75 -11.38
C ASP A 3 14.61 2.75 -11.67
N LEU A 4 14.82 3.69 -12.59
CA LEU A 4 13.77 4.66 -12.95
C LEU A 4 12.61 4.00 -13.72
N GLU A 5 12.88 2.91 -14.45
CA GLU A 5 11.83 2.13 -15.11
C GLU A 5 10.89 1.47 -14.09
N TYR A 6 11.39 1.06 -12.92
CA TYR A 6 10.54 0.55 -11.84
C TYR A 6 9.59 1.62 -11.32
N LEU A 7 10.05 2.87 -11.18
CA LEU A 7 9.21 3.98 -10.74
C LEU A 7 8.08 4.25 -11.74
N ILE A 8 8.42 4.29 -13.03
CA ILE A 8 7.43 4.50 -14.10
C ILE A 8 6.43 3.36 -14.12
N ALA A 9 6.89 2.10 -14.02
CA ALA A 9 6.02 0.93 -14.02
C ALA A 9 5.10 0.87 -12.78
N ALA A 10 5.54 1.39 -11.63
CA ALA A 10 4.71 1.53 -10.45
C ALA A 10 3.61 2.59 -10.64
N PHE A 11 3.94 3.75 -11.21
CA PHE A 11 2.92 4.77 -11.49
C PHE A 11 1.91 4.30 -12.55
N ASP A 12 2.36 3.65 -13.61
CA ASP A 12 1.50 3.09 -14.67
C ASP A 12 0.54 2.02 -14.12
N SER A 13 1.01 1.16 -13.21
CA SER A 13 0.16 0.16 -12.56
C SER A 13 -0.85 0.80 -11.61
N LEU A 14 -0.48 1.84 -10.87
CA LEU A 14 -1.37 2.61 -10.00
C LEU A 14 -2.44 3.37 -10.79
N GLU A 15 -2.07 3.97 -11.92
CA GLU A 15 -3.02 4.60 -12.84
C GLU A 15 -3.99 3.56 -13.42
N THR A 16 -3.45 2.42 -13.86
CA THR A 16 -4.28 1.29 -14.32
C THR A 16 -5.26 0.85 -13.23
N TRP A 17 -4.82 0.71 -11.98
CA TRP A 17 -5.71 0.42 -10.87
C TRP A 17 -6.81 1.48 -10.73
N ALA A 18 -6.46 2.76 -10.71
CA ALA A 18 -7.42 3.86 -10.54
C ALA A 18 -8.50 3.84 -11.62
N VAL A 19 -8.12 3.72 -12.90
CA VAL A 19 -9.06 3.67 -14.04
C VAL A 19 -9.98 2.44 -13.94
N ARG A 20 -9.44 1.29 -13.56
CA ARG A 20 -10.22 0.03 -13.47
C ARG A 20 -11.14 0.04 -12.25
N TYR A 21 -10.70 0.63 -11.15
CA TYR A 21 -11.50 0.77 -9.95
C TYR A 21 -12.65 1.75 -10.17
N ASP A 22 -12.42 2.89 -10.83
CA ASP A 22 -13.48 3.82 -11.21
C ASP A 22 -14.52 3.16 -12.13
N HIS A 23 -14.07 2.38 -13.11
CA HIS A 23 -14.99 1.59 -13.93
C HIS A 23 -15.83 0.62 -13.09
N TYR A 24 -15.21 -0.09 -12.13
CA TYR A 24 -15.92 -0.99 -11.23
C TYR A 24 -16.97 -0.27 -10.38
N ASP A 25 -16.64 0.89 -9.82
CA ASP A 25 -17.54 1.66 -8.95
C ASP A 25 -18.79 2.14 -9.70
N ASN A 26 -18.65 2.35 -11.02
CA ASN A 26 -19.73 2.74 -11.92
C ASN A 26 -20.54 1.54 -12.48
N LEU A 27 -20.19 0.29 -12.16
CA LEU A 27 -20.96 -0.88 -12.62
C LEU A 27 -22.30 -0.99 -11.89
N THR A 28 -23.39 -1.03 -12.65
CA THR A 28 -24.74 -1.24 -12.11
C THR A 28 -25.15 -2.71 -12.08
N ASP A 29 -24.57 -3.55 -12.94
CA ASP A 29 -24.88 -4.98 -13.00
C ASP A 29 -24.10 -5.76 -11.94
N LYS A 30 -24.84 -6.50 -11.10
CA LYS A 30 -24.26 -7.24 -9.97
C LYS A 30 -23.42 -8.45 -10.40
N GLN A 31 -23.78 -9.09 -11.51
CA GLN A 31 -23.05 -10.25 -12.00
C GLN A 31 -21.74 -9.79 -12.65
N GLU A 32 -21.79 -8.73 -13.45
CA GLU A 32 -20.60 -8.09 -14.03
C GLU A 32 -19.66 -7.58 -12.94
N ALA A 33 -20.18 -6.88 -11.91
CA ALA A 33 -19.37 -6.42 -10.78
C ALA A 33 -18.67 -7.58 -10.05
N LYS A 34 -19.35 -8.73 -9.88
CA LYS A 34 -18.76 -9.90 -9.23
C LYS A 34 -17.60 -10.49 -10.05
N ASP A 35 -17.76 -10.56 -11.36
CA ASP A 35 -16.71 -11.07 -12.25
C ASP A 35 -15.55 -10.08 -12.37
N PHE A 36 -15.84 -8.78 -12.37
CA PHE A 36 -14.84 -7.72 -12.40
C PHE A 36 -14.02 -7.64 -11.10
N ARG A 37 -14.62 -7.94 -9.94
CA ARG A 37 -13.89 -8.02 -8.66
C ARG A 37 -12.70 -8.99 -8.70
N LYS A 38 -12.79 -10.09 -9.45
CA LYS A 38 -11.64 -11.01 -9.62
C LYS A 38 -10.51 -10.36 -10.42
N LYS A 39 -10.86 -9.60 -11.46
CA LYS A 39 -9.88 -8.83 -12.25
C LYS A 39 -9.21 -7.75 -11.40
N LEU A 40 -9.96 -7.10 -10.50
CA LEU A 40 -9.37 -6.16 -9.55
C LEU A 40 -8.34 -6.84 -8.64
N GLN A 41 -8.55 -8.09 -8.21
CA GLN A 41 -7.54 -8.82 -7.44
C GLN A 41 -6.24 -8.99 -8.24
N GLU A 42 -6.35 -9.42 -9.50
CA GLU A 42 -5.18 -9.57 -10.37
C GLU A 42 -4.46 -8.23 -10.60
N ILE A 43 -5.20 -7.12 -10.72
CA ILE A 43 -4.61 -5.79 -10.91
C ILE A 43 -3.89 -5.32 -9.65
N ILE A 44 -4.47 -5.48 -8.45
CA ILE A 44 -3.79 -5.05 -7.21
C ILE A 44 -2.57 -5.92 -6.90
N ASP A 45 -2.60 -7.20 -7.24
CA ASP A 45 -1.44 -8.08 -7.14
C ASP A 45 -0.33 -7.60 -8.09
N ALA A 46 -0.67 -7.23 -9.32
CA ALA A 46 0.28 -6.63 -10.26
C ALA A 46 0.82 -5.28 -9.77
N VAL A 47 0.01 -4.43 -9.15
CA VAL A 47 0.49 -3.17 -8.53
C VAL A 47 1.54 -3.47 -7.47
N THR A 48 1.25 -4.43 -6.58
CA THR A 48 2.17 -4.88 -5.52
C THR A 48 3.52 -5.29 -6.11
N GLU A 49 3.51 -6.18 -7.12
CA GLU A 49 4.72 -6.66 -7.77
C GLU A 49 5.57 -5.55 -8.41
N ARG A 50 4.93 -4.48 -8.92
CA ARG A 50 5.64 -3.34 -9.52
C ARG A 50 6.24 -2.39 -8.48
N ILE A 51 5.68 -2.36 -7.28
CA ILE A 51 6.11 -1.47 -6.20
C ILE A 51 7.18 -2.11 -5.33
N ASP A 52 7.16 -3.43 -5.16
CA ASP A 52 8.13 -4.17 -4.36
C ASP A 52 9.60 -3.79 -4.60
N PRO A 53 10.08 -3.59 -5.85
CA PRO A 53 11.45 -3.14 -6.11
C PRO A 53 11.79 -1.76 -5.52
N LEU A 54 10.81 -0.85 -5.40
CA LEU A 54 10.99 0.49 -4.85
C LEU A 54 11.09 0.48 -3.32
N CYS A 55 10.59 -0.58 -2.68
CA CYS A 55 10.63 -0.75 -1.23
C CYS A 55 11.98 -1.25 -0.70
N GLY A 56 12.86 -1.73 -1.59
CA GLY A 56 14.18 -2.25 -1.26
C GLY A 56 15.32 -1.28 -1.60
N ASP A 57 16.39 -1.83 -2.15
CA ASP A 57 17.62 -1.12 -2.53
C ASP A 57 17.45 -0.35 -3.85
N TRP A 58 16.66 0.73 -3.83
CA TRP A 58 16.37 1.58 -4.99
C TRP A 58 17.17 2.89 -4.96
N LEU A 59 17.89 3.20 -6.05
CA LEU A 59 18.73 4.40 -6.20
C LEU A 59 19.80 4.57 -5.09
N ILE A 60 20.46 3.47 -4.69
CA ILE A 60 21.43 3.46 -3.59
C ILE A 60 22.92 3.52 -4.01
N TYR A 61 23.21 3.49 -5.31
CA TYR A 61 24.59 3.43 -5.84
C TYR A 61 24.94 4.64 -6.72
N PRO A 62 25.14 5.84 -6.13
CA PRO A 62 25.63 7.00 -6.88
C PRO A 62 27.10 6.82 -7.29
N LYS A 63 27.49 7.42 -8.41
CA LYS A 63 28.88 7.45 -8.89
C LYS A 63 29.72 8.53 -8.21
N ASP A 64 29.08 9.63 -7.82
CA ASP A 64 29.70 10.78 -7.16
C ASP A 64 28.69 11.53 -6.26
N ASP A 65 29.17 12.53 -5.53
CA ASP A 65 28.36 13.30 -4.57
C ASP A 65 27.25 14.13 -5.25
N ALA A 66 27.45 14.51 -6.52
CA ALA A 66 26.44 15.25 -7.27
C ALA A 66 25.27 14.31 -7.62
N GLU A 67 25.56 13.13 -8.17
CA GLU A 67 24.55 12.10 -8.44
C GLU A 67 23.87 11.64 -7.14
N ALA A 68 24.61 11.51 -6.03
CA ALA A 68 24.03 11.18 -4.73
C ALA A 68 22.94 12.18 -4.30
N THR A 69 23.19 13.48 -4.51
CA THR A 69 22.23 14.55 -4.22
C THR A 69 20.99 14.46 -5.11
N GLU A 70 21.17 14.19 -6.40
CA GLU A 70 20.07 14.01 -7.35
C GLU A 70 19.21 12.78 -7.02
N LEU A 71 19.85 11.65 -6.69
CA LEU A 71 19.15 10.42 -6.30
C LEU A 71 18.34 10.62 -5.01
N GLU A 72 18.90 11.34 -4.04
CA GLU A 72 18.18 11.68 -2.80
C GLU A 72 16.97 12.58 -3.08
N PHE A 73 17.13 13.57 -3.95
CA PHE A 73 16.01 14.41 -4.40
C PHE A 73 14.89 13.58 -5.04
N ILE A 74 15.23 12.62 -5.91
CA ILE A 74 14.25 11.74 -6.55
C ILE A 74 13.54 10.86 -5.50
N LYS A 75 14.27 10.25 -4.57
CA LYS A 75 13.69 9.39 -3.52
C LYS A 75 12.71 10.16 -2.64
N THR A 76 13.15 11.29 -2.11
CA THR A 76 12.34 12.14 -1.21
C THR A 76 11.11 12.72 -1.91
N THR A 77 11.19 12.96 -3.22
CA THR A 77 10.06 13.46 -4.03
C THR A 77 9.04 12.36 -4.35
N TYR A 78 9.49 11.17 -4.77
CA TYR A 78 8.60 10.18 -5.39
C TYR A 78 8.26 8.97 -4.52
N LEU A 79 9.15 8.52 -3.62
CA LEU A 79 8.82 7.36 -2.76
C LEU A 79 7.60 7.62 -1.88
N PRO A 80 7.48 8.77 -1.19
CA PRO A 80 6.29 9.04 -0.40
C PRO A 80 5.00 9.01 -1.24
N GLU A 81 5.03 9.59 -2.46
CA GLU A 81 3.86 9.62 -3.34
C GLU A 81 3.43 8.23 -3.78
N VAL A 82 4.36 7.42 -4.28
CA VAL A 82 4.04 6.06 -4.75
C VAL A 82 3.50 5.21 -3.61
N ILE A 83 4.12 5.27 -2.43
CA ILE A 83 3.71 4.44 -1.28
C ILE A 83 2.34 4.87 -0.74
N LEU A 84 2.03 6.17 -0.72
CA LEU A 84 0.72 6.65 -0.29
C LEU A 84 -0.39 6.35 -1.31
N ALA A 85 -0.08 6.46 -2.60
CA ALA A 85 -0.99 6.04 -3.67
C ALA A 85 -1.25 4.52 -3.59
N TYR A 86 -0.22 3.73 -3.32
CA TYR A 86 -0.33 2.29 -3.13
C TYR A 86 -1.15 1.93 -1.90
N HIS A 87 -0.91 2.58 -0.76
CA HIS A 87 -1.74 2.41 0.41
C HIS A 87 -3.22 2.69 0.09
N SER A 88 -3.51 3.76 -0.65
CA SER A 88 -4.87 4.13 -1.05
C SER A 88 -5.51 3.08 -1.97
N ALA A 89 -4.73 2.49 -2.88
CA ALA A 89 -5.16 1.38 -3.73
C ALA A 89 -5.49 0.13 -2.90
N LEU A 90 -4.60 -0.27 -1.99
CA LEU A 90 -4.81 -1.40 -1.08
C LEU A 90 -6.02 -1.17 -0.15
N PHE A 91 -6.20 0.03 0.37
CA PHE A 91 -7.32 0.37 1.23
C PHE A 91 -8.65 0.21 0.50
N SER A 92 -8.72 0.73 -0.74
CA SER A 92 -9.91 0.61 -1.60
C SER A 92 -10.17 -0.85 -2.00
N ALA A 93 -9.11 -1.58 -2.36
CA ALA A 93 -9.15 -3.01 -2.60
C ALA A 93 -9.64 -3.79 -1.37
N GLY A 94 -9.27 -3.38 -0.16
CA GLY A 94 -9.71 -3.99 1.10
C GLY A 94 -11.21 -3.91 1.35
N HIS A 95 -11.86 -2.84 0.89
CA HIS A 95 -13.31 -2.67 1.00
C HIS A 95 -14.07 -3.42 -0.10
N THR A 96 -13.44 -3.54 -1.27
CA THR A 96 -14.09 -4.11 -2.47
C THR A 96 -13.83 -5.60 -2.63
N ILE A 97 -12.58 -6.05 -2.51
CA ILE A 97 -12.12 -7.40 -2.83
C ILE A 97 -12.10 -8.31 -1.60
N GLY A 98 -11.66 -7.79 -0.46
CA GLY A 98 -11.64 -8.54 0.78
C GLY A 98 -10.76 -7.91 1.85
N ARG A 99 -11.17 -8.04 3.12
CA ARG A 99 -10.49 -7.37 4.26
C ARG A 99 -9.09 -7.91 4.52
N GLU A 100 -8.75 -9.08 3.99
CA GLU A 100 -7.39 -9.61 3.98
C GLU A 100 -6.41 -8.66 3.28
N VAL A 101 -6.84 -7.88 2.28
CA VAL A 101 -6.00 -6.87 1.63
C VAL A 101 -5.66 -5.71 2.59
N LEU A 102 -6.52 -5.40 3.56
CA LEU A 102 -6.20 -4.41 4.61
C LEU A 102 -5.02 -4.82 5.48
N THR A 103 -4.73 -6.13 5.60
CA THR A 103 -3.52 -6.58 6.30
C THR A 103 -2.25 -6.18 5.55
N GLN A 104 -2.32 -6.04 4.22
CA GLN A 104 -1.20 -5.55 3.41
C GLN A 104 -0.95 -4.05 3.65
N CYS A 105 -2.00 -3.25 3.90
CA CYS A 105 -1.84 -1.85 4.32
C CYS A 105 -0.98 -1.75 5.58
N MET A 106 -1.18 -2.65 6.56
CA MET A 106 -0.33 -2.68 7.76
C MET A 106 1.08 -3.21 7.49
N ARG A 107 1.27 -4.12 6.53
CA ARG A 107 2.62 -4.58 6.17
C ARG A 107 3.48 -3.44 5.66
N LEU A 108 2.90 -2.43 5.01
CA LEU A 108 3.63 -1.22 4.61
C LEU A 108 4.30 -0.52 5.79
N SER A 109 3.68 -0.48 6.97
CA SER A 109 4.34 0.13 8.14
C SER A 109 5.61 -0.62 8.53
N THR A 110 5.59 -1.96 8.44
CA THR A 110 6.77 -2.79 8.71
C THR A 110 7.85 -2.58 7.66
N ILE A 111 7.47 -2.54 6.38
CA ILE A 111 8.40 -2.32 5.26
C ILE A 111 9.10 -0.96 5.41
N ILE A 112 8.32 0.11 5.63
CA ILE A 112 8.86 1.47 5.76
C ILE A 112 9.79 1.56 6.97
N ALA A 113 9.37 1.04 8.13
CA ALA A 113 10.19 1.05 9.34
C ALA A 113 11.47 0.21 9.24
N SER A 114 11.48 -0.81 8.36
CA SER A 114 12.65 -1.67 8.13
C SER A 114 13.62 -1.12 7.09
N SER A 115 13.22 -0.09 6.33
CA SER A 115 14.04 0.55 5.31
C SER A 115 14.38 1.98 5.73
N GLN A 116 15.65 2.21 6.05
CA GLN A 116 16.14 3.54 6.39
C GLN A 116 15.88 4.55 5.26
N SER A 117 16.09 4.12 4.01
CA SER A 117 15.85 4.95 2.81
C SER A 117 14.39 5.40 2.70
N LEU A 118 13.42 4.50 2.93
CA LEU A 118 12.01 4.86 2.93
C LEU A 118 11.66 5.78 4.10
N THR A 119 12.11 5.43 5.31
CA THR A 119 11.86 6.24 6.51
C THR A 119 12.38 7.66 6.33
N ASP A 120 13.62 7.81 5.87
CA ASP A 120 14.25 9.11 5.63
C ASP A 120 13.50 9.89 4.54
N SER A 121 13.04 9.21 3.48
CA SER A 121 12.23 9.84 2.42
C SER A 121 10.93 10.45 2.97
N PHE A 122 10.23 9.76 3.87
CA PHE A 122 9.02 10.29 4.52
C PHE A 122 9.30 11.41 5.52
N VAL A 123 10.43 11.36 6.22
CA VAL A 123 10.85 12.41 7.15
C VAL A 123 11.26 13.67 6.39
N ALA A 124 12.14 13.53 5.39
CA ALA A 124 12.66 14.64 4.59
C ALA A 124 11.58 15.33 3.75
N SER A 125 10.60 14.58 3.25
CA SER A 125 9.43 15.15 2.56
C SER A 125 8.40 15.79 3.50
N GLY A 126 8.51 15.57 4.82
CA GLY A 126 7.53 16.05 5.81
C GLY A 126 6.20 15.30 5.81
N ARG A 127 6.11 14.13 5.16
CA ARG A 127 4.85 13.39 4.94
C ARG A 127 4.61 12.23 5.90
N MET A 128 5.45 12.07 6.92
CA MET A 128 5.28 11.01 7.93
C MET A 128 3.90 11.06 8.62
N ARG A 129 3.32 12.26 8.83
CA ARG A 129 1.97 12.39 9.40
C ARG A 129 0.90 11.77 8.50
N GLU A 130 0.95 12.07 7.21
CA GLU A 130 0.01 11.55 6.22
C GLU A 130 0.07 10.01 6.15
N LEU A 131 1.28 9.45 6.20
CA LEU A 131 1.47 8.00 6.30
C LEU A 131 0.82 7.41 7.55
N VAL A 132 1.07 8.01 8.72
CA VAL A 132 0.50 7.52 9.99
C VAL A 132 -1.02 7.62 9.99
N ASP A 133 -1.59 8.71 9.48
CA ASP A 133 -3.03 8.89 9.36
C ASP A 133 -3.64 7.83 8.42
N ALA A 134 -2.99 7.56 7.29
CA ALA A 134 -3.40 6.51 6.35
C ALA A 134 -3.39 5.12 6.99
N LEU A 135 -2.33 4.77 7.72
CA LEU A 135 -2.22 3.51 8.46
C LEU A 135 -3.27 3.40 9.58
N ALA A 136 -3.58 4.50 10.27
CA ALA A 136 -4.62 4.54 11.29
C ALA A 136 -6.02 4.29 10.68
N LEU A 137 -6.32 4.87 9.51
CA LEU A 137 -7.56 4.58 8.77
C LEU A 137 -7.69 3.09 8.44
N SER A 138 -6.62 2.48 7.92
CA SER A 138 -6.57 1.04 7.66
C SER A 138 -6.78 0.20 8.92
N SER A 139 -6.17 0.60 10.04
CA SER A 139 -6.35 -0.05 11.34
C SER A 139 -7.81 0.00 11.81
N MET A 140 -8.46 1.16 11.73
CA MET A 140 -9.87 1.32 12.08
C MET A 140 -10.80 0.47 11.20
N ALA A 141 -10.53 0.40 9.89
CA ALA A 141 -11.30 -0.42 8.95
C ALA A 141 -11.24 -1.93 9.29
N MET A 142 -10.11 -2.40 9.83
CA MET A 142 -9.98 -3.78 10.31
C MET A 142 -10.74 -4.02 11.64
N MET A 143 -10.75 -3.06 12.57
CA MET A 143 -11.48 -3.20 13.85
C MET A 143 -13.00 -3.29 13.68
N GLY A 144 -13.57 -2.59 12.70
CA GLY A 144 -15.01 -2.66 12.40
C GLY A 144 -15.50 -4.03 11.90
N ALA A 145 -14.60 -5.02 11.77
CA ALA A 145 -14.88 -6.33 11.20
C ALA A 145 -15.26 -7.36 12.28
N LYS A 146 -16.54 -7.36 12.71
CA LYS A 146 -17.05 -8.26 13.77
C LYS A 146 -16.82 -9.77 13.51
N ASP A 147 -16.57 -10.18 12.27
CA ASP A 147 -16.51 -11.60 11.85
C ASP A 147 -15.26 -11.99 11.04
N MET A 148 -14.15 -11.25 11.10
CA MET A 148 -12.96 -11.76 10.41
C MET A 148 -12.51 -13.06 11.10
N LYS A 149 -12.53 -14.16 10.32
CA LYS A 149 -11.88 -15.43 10.68
C LYS A 149 -10.35 -15.25 10.60
N LEU A 150 -9.82 -14.34 11.42
CA LEU A 150 -8.43 -13.95 11.63
C LEU A 150 -7.55 -15.08 12.20
N LYS A 151 -8.03 -16.33 12.16
CA LYS A 151 -7.31 -17.50 12.66
C LYS A 151 -6.28 -18.03 11.66
N LYS A 152 -6.27 -17.53 10.42
CA LYS A 152 -5.27 -17.91 9.44
C LYS A 152 -3.97 -17.17 9.81
N LYS A 153 -2.97 -17.92 10.27
CA LYS A 153 -1.63 -17.39 10.49
C LYS A 153 -1.14 -16.77 9.18
N LEU A 154 -0.65 -15.54 9.26
CA LEU A 154 0.12 -14.96 8.16
C LEU A 154 1.43 -15.77 8.04
N ASP A 155 2.06 -15.75 6.87
CA ASP A 155 3.25 -16.59 6.59
C ASP A 155 4.42 -16.34 7.56
N ASP A 156 4.43 -15.19 8.24
CA ASP A 156 5.39 -14.79 9.27
C ASP A 156 4.97 -15.19 10.72
N GLY A 157 3.94 -16.03 10.86
CA GLY A 157 3.45 -16.48 12.17
C GLY A 157 2.64 -15.45 12.97
N ALA A 158 2.54 -14.21 12.49
CA ALA A 158 1.71 -13.16 13.07
C ALA A 158 0.22 -13.54 13.06
N VAL A 159 -0.43 -13.34 14.21
CA VAL A 159 -1.87 -13.55 14.38
C VAL A 159 -2.55 -12.18 14.47
N PRO A 160 -3.50 -11.86 13.59
CA PRO A 160 -4.12 -10.54 13.55
C PRO A 160 -5.22 -10.36 14.63
N ASP A 161 -5.03 -10.98 15.79
CA ASP A 161 -5.91 -10.91 16.96
C ASP A 161 -5.88 -9.55 17.66
N ILE A 162 -4.84 -8.75 17.43
CA ILE A 162 -4.72 -7.37 17.95
C ILE A 162 -5.89 -6.46 17.52
N TRP A 163 -6.59 -6.80 16.42
CA TRP A 163 -7.74 -6.05 15.92
C TRP A 163 -9.09 -6.58 16.38
N LYS A 164 -9.12 -7.62 17.24
CA LYS A 164 -10.34 -8.10 17.90
C LYS A 164 -10.62 -7.30 19.17
N ILE A 165 -10.73 -5.98 19.05
CA ILE A 165 -11.07 -5.13 20.19
C ILE A 165 -12.58 -4.88 20.15
N LYS A 166 -13.28 -5.25 21.23
CA LYS A 166 -14.67 -4.84 21.42
C LYS A 166 -14.63 -3.43 22.02
N PRO A 167 -15.34 -2.43 21.45
CA PRO A 167 -15.47 -1.15 22.12
C PRO A 167 -16.08 -1.37 23.51
N GLN A 168 -15.52 -0.76 24.55
CA GLN A 168 -16.17 -0.71 25.86
C GLN A 168 -17.55 -0.09 25.66
N GLN A 169 -18.60 -0.83 26.03
CA GLN A 169 -19.91 -0.22 26.17
C GLN A 169 -19.82 0.69 27.38
N ASP A 170 -19.76 2.00 27.13
CA ASP A 170 -19.96 2.98 28.18
C ASP A 170 -21.35 2.73 28.81
N LEU A 171 -21.34 2.57 30.14
CA LEU A 171 -22.47 2.20 31.00
C LEU A 171 -23.34 3.43 31.29
#